data_AF-A0A1V9X5T3-F1
#
_entry.id   AF-A0A1V9X5T3-F1
#
_cell.length_a   1.000
_cell.length_b   1.000
_cell.length_c   1.000
_cell.angle_alpha   90.00
_cell.angle_beta   90.00
_cell.angle_gamma   90.00
#
_symmetry.space_group_name_H-M   'P 1'
#
loop_
_entity.id
_entity.type
_entity.pdbx_description
1 polymer ?
#
loop_
_entity_poly.entity_id
_entity_poly.type
_entity_poly.pdbx_seq_one_letter_code
_entity_poly.pdbx_strand_id
1 'polypeptide(L)'
;MCADTMRVWQVDRASRTSSYGRPSWYSQAENVPGSRGNDKRLADAPLQLVRHDWAQLSWRYPVAFMSYRRIEPVLQTEYAQCGFVATAMAASTVGRRPNIQDMFNWAYRQGFTNVGDIFNISHLKALCDRYVRVPSTVMMFPSKEALIADLIRGKLFLVPYDAGYENGAPSLYNGHKAHWAVVLGALLMRPYCPPCISRLPRLAGNKPIYLSNNNVYLSHMYDGMDFVFAQHGWYAEPDLWSIETLRESCWQLNEVDPRNAASYVLPRGGIRQGLRGKVLRLDL
;
A
#
# COMPACT_ATOMS: atom_id res chain seq x y z
N MET A 1 -37.79 34.78 22.16
CA MET A 1 -38.96 33.93 21.84
C MET A 1 -38.77 33.47 20.41
N CYS A 2 -38.72 32.21 19.98
CA CYS A 2 -38.76 30.83 20.47
C CYS A 2 -38.48 29.98 19.19
N ALA A 3 -38.11 28.71 19.14
CA ALA A 3 -37.47 27.72 19.99
C ALA A 3 -37.20 26.50 19.05
N ASP A 4 -36.28 25.63 19.46
CA ASP A 4 -35.86 24.37 18.82
C ASP A 4 -36.96 23.34 18.56
N THR A 5 -36.66 22.30 17.77
CA THR A 5 -36.71 20.90 18.27
C THR A 5 -36.16 19.86 17.26
N MET A 6 -35.19 19.08 17.73
CA MET A 6 -34.80 17.75 17.23
C MET A 6 -35.89 16.71 17.54
N ARG A 7 -35.95 15.62 16.76
CA ARG A 7 -36.51 14.33 17.24
C ARG A 7 -35.67 13.13 16.81
N VAL A 8 -35.31 12.37 17.84
CA VAL A 8 -34.78 11.01 17.88
C VAL A 8 -35.92 10.01 17.69
N TRP A 9 -35.67 8.84 17.10
CA TRP A 9 -36.53 7.66 17.31
C TRP A 9 -35.73 6.39 17.53
N GLN A 10 -36.16 5.66 18.57
CA GLN A 10 -35.65 4.43 19.13
C GLN A 10 -35.97 3.19 18.28
N VAL A 11 -35.16 2.16 18.51
CA VAL A 11 -35.21 0.80 17.97
C VAL A 11 -36.19 -0.06 18.77
N ASP A 12 -36.88 -0.99 18.11
CA ASP A 12 -37.48 -2.14 18.80
C ASP A 12 -37.20 -3.49 18.09
N ARG A 13 -36.98 -4.51 18.92
CA ARG A 13 -36.54 -5.89 18.58
C ARG A 13 -37.73 -6.85 18.53
N ALA A 14 -37.74 -7.79 17.58
CA ALA A 14 -38.22 -9.18 17.71
C ALA A 14 -37.96 -9.91 16.37
N SER A 15 -37.08 -10.91 16.23
CA SER A 15 -37.02 -12.30 16.74
C SER A 15 -37.67 -13.35 15.84
N ARG A 16 -36.88 -14.40 15.49
CA ARG A 16 -37.25 -15.77 15.07
C ARG A 16 -37.72 -15.93 13.60
N THR A 17 -37.44 -16.97 12.82
CA THR A 17 -36.70 -18.27 12.88
C THR A 17 -36.91 -18.94 11.50
N SER A 18 -35.94 -19.73 11.01
CA SER A 18 -36.11 -20.92 10.12
C SER A 18 -36.71 -20.65 8.71
N SER A 19 -36.44 -21.36 7.60
CA SER A 19 -35.78 -22.63 7.25
C SER A 19 -35.58 -22.64 5.73
N TYR A 20 -34.62 -23.45 5.29
CA TYR A 20 -34.39 -24.03 3.96
C TYR A 20 -35.48 -23.96 2.88
N GLY A 21 -35.02 -23.65 1.66
CA GLY A 21 -35.64 -24.04 0.39
C GLY A 21 -34.94 -23.38 -0.80
N ARG A 22 -34.04 -24.09 -1.50
CA ARG A 22 -33.62 -23.71 -2.86
C ARG A 22 -34.68 -24.24 -3.85
N PRO A 23 -35.12 -23.43 -4.82
CA PRO A 23 -35.62 -23.96 -6.07
C PRO A 23 -34.70 -23.63 -7.25
N SER A 24 -34.46 -24.70 -8.00
CA SER A 24 -33.94 -24.81 -9.36
C SER A 24 -34.58 -23.83 -10.34
N TRP A 25 -33.79 -22.96 -10.97
CA TRP A 25 -33.78 -22.75 -12.43
C TRP A 25 -32.68 -21.72 -12.81
N TYR A 26 -31.72 -22.16 -13.62
CA TYR A 26 -30.79 -21.29 -14.35
C TYR A 26 -30.77 -21.79 -15.78
N SER A 27 -31.77 -21.38 -16.55
CA SER A 27 -31.81 -21.56 -18.01
C SER A 27 -32.54 -20.37 -18.63
N GLN A 28 -31.78 -19.60 -19.40
CA GLN A 28 -32.22 -18.70 -20.48
C GLN A 28 -32.93 -17.39 -20.09
N ALA A 29 -32.30 -16.26 -20.42
CA ALA A 29 -32.75 -15.40 -21.53
C ALA A 29 -31.86 -14.14 -21.67
N GLU A 30 -31.66 -13.74 -22.92
CA GLU A 30 -30.91 -12.58 -23.41
C GLU A 30 -31.73 -11.26 -23.34
N ASN A 31 -30.99 -10.14 -23.41
CA ASN A 31 -31.32 -8.79 -23.90
C ASN A 31 -32.16 -7.78 -23.05
N VAL A 32 -31.65 -6.54 -23.09
CA VAL A 32 -31.79 -5.29 -22.27
C VAL A 32 -32.94 -4.39 -22.83
N PRO A 33 -33.65 -3.43 -22.14
CA PRO A 33 -33.21 -2.44 -21.12
C PRO A 33 -34.20 -2.05 -19.97
N GLY A 34 -33.69 -1.38 -18.93
CA GLY A 34 -34.48 -0.39 -18.15
C GLY A 34 -34.59 -0.51 -16.63
N SER A 35 -33.58 0.03 -15.93
CA SER A 35 -33.68 0.81 -14.67
C SER A 35 -34.08 0.18 -13.31
N ARG A 36 -33.19 0.46 -12.34
CA ARG A 36 -33.34 0.66 -10.87
C ARG A 36 -33.44 -0.57 -9.96
N GLY A 37 -32.42 -0.71 -9.09
CA GLY A 37 -32.56 -1.38 -7.79
C GLY A 37 -31.28 -1.95 -7.16
N ASN A 38 -30.53 -1.11 -6.45
CA ASN A 38 -29.59 -1.36 -5.33
C ASN A 38 -28.62 -2.56 -5.32
N ASP A 39 -27.35 -2.21 -5.57
CA ASP A 39 -26.30 -2.07 -4.53
C ASP A 39 -25.92 -3.33 -3.72
N LYS A 40 -25.02 -4.12 -4.32
CA LYS A 40 -23.98 -4.95 -3.68
C LYS A 40 -23.19 -5.67 -4.76
N ARG A 41 -22.13 -5.03 -5.28
CA ARG A 41 -20.99 -5.64 -5.99
C ARG A 41 -20.09 -4.53 -6.54
N LEU A 42 -18.98 -4.27 -5.88
CA LEU A 42 -17.80 -3.69 -6.50
C LEU A 42 -16.62 -4.50 -5.98
N ALA A 43 -16.53 -5.75 -6.47
CA ALA A 43 -15.34 -6.56 -6.34
C ALA A 43 -14.30 -6.02 -7.32
N ASP A 44 -13.10 -5.85 -6.81
CA ASP A 44 -11.96 -5.24 -7.50
C ASP A 44 -11.60 -5.96 -8.81
N ALA A 45 -11.65 -5.20 -9.90
CA ALA A 45 -11.07 -5.60 -11.17
C ALA A 45 -9.53 -5.45 -11.11
N PRO A 46 -8.76 -6.31 -11.82
CA PRO A 46 -7.30 -6.20 -11.87
C PRO A 46 -6.90 -4.82 -12.42
N LEU A 47 -5.89 -4.21 -11.78
CA LEU A 47 -5.32 -2.92 -12.17
C LEU A 47 -4.86 -3.02 -13.63
N GLN A 48 -5.42 -2.20 -14.53
CA GLN A 48 -4.94 -2.16 -15.91
C GLN A 48 -3.76 -1.21 -16.00
N LEU A 49 -2.66 -1.69 -16.59
CA LEU A 49 -1.52 -0.84 -16.93
C LEU A 49 -1.93 0.17 -18.01
N VAL A 50 -2.33 1.33 -17.51
CA VAL A 50 -2.53 2.61 -18.17
C VAL A 50 -1.31 3.13 -18.92
N ARG A 51 -0.80 2.50 -20.01
CA ARG A 51 0.11 3.20 -20.95
C ARG A 51 -0.66 4.29 -21.72
N HIS A 52 -1.14 5.31 -21.00
CA HIS A 52 -1.80 6.46 -21.60
C HIS A 52 -0.83 7.64 -21.69
N ASP A 53 -1.03 8.43 -22.73
CA ASP A 53 -0.44 9.76 -22.84
C ASP A 53 -0.97 10.62 -21.67
N TRP A 54 -0.04 11.16 -20.88
CA TRP A 54 -0.31 12.09 -19.77
C TRP A 54 -1.21 13.25 -20.17
N ALA A 55 -1.10 13.70 -21.41
CA ALA A 55 -1.98 14.73 -21.94
C ALA A 55 -3.45 14.29 -21.77
N GLN A 56 -3.83 13.08 -22.13
CA GLN A 56 -5.24 12.65 -22.04
C GLN A 56 -5.74 12.46 -20.60
N LEU A 57 -4.88 12.00 -19.69
CA LEU A 57 -5.23 11.80 -18.29
C LEU A 57 -5.39 13.12 -17.53
N SER A 58 -4.49 14.09 -17.74
CA SER A 58 -4.59 15.42 -17.10
C SER A 58 -5.84 16.22 -17.51
N TRP A 59 -6.41 15.94 -18.69
CA TRP A 59 -7.66 16.55 -19.14
C TRP A 59 -8.91 15.92 -18.48
N ARG A 60 -8.84 14.64 -18.09
CA ARG A 60 -9.95 13.92 -17.42
C ARG A 60 -9.85 13.93 -15.90
N TYR A 61 -8.66 14.05 -15.34
CA TYR A 61 -8.39 13.95 -13.91
C TYR A 61 -7.44 15.07 -13.45
N PRO A 62 -7.81 15.89 -12.45
CA PRO A 62 -6.96 16.95 -11.91
C PRO A 62 -5.82 16.32 -11.07
N VAL A 63 -4.73 16.03 -11.76
CA VAL A 63 -3.45 15.69 -11.14
C VAL A 63 -2.65 16.97 -10.98
N ALA A 64 -2.22 17.25 -9.74
CA ALA A 64 -1.38 18.41 -9.47
C ALA A 64 0.11 18.07 -9.60
N PHE A 65 0.53 16.92 -9.09
CA PHE A 65 1.93 16.55 -9.04
C PHE A 65 2.13 15.03 -8.92
N MET A 66 3.16 14.49 -9.58
CA MET A 66 3.57 13.10 -9.47
C MET A 66 5.11 13.00 -9.47
N SER A 67 5.68 12.36 -8.45
CA SER A 67 7.08 11.95 -8.47
C SER A 67 7.14 10.46 -8.23
N TYR A 68 7.88 9.72 -9.05
CA TYR A 68 8.18 8.33 -8.77
C TYR A 68 9.56 7.95 -9.34
N ARG A 69 10.24 7.03 -8.66
CA ARG A 69 11.49 6.43 -9.09
C ARG A 69 11.25 5.06 -9.69
N ARG A 70 11.76 4.81 -10.90
CA ARG A 70 11.71 3.48 -11.49
C ARG A 70 12.63 2.54 -10.70
N ILE A 71 12.09 1.40 -10.32
CA ILE A 71 12.81 0.29 -9.69
C ILE A 71 12.59 -0.96 -10.52
N GLU A 72 13.42 -1.96 -10.31
CA GLU A 72 13.20 -3.27 -10.91
C GLU A 72 12.37 -4.13 -9.96
N PRO A 73 11.20 -4.61 -10.39
CA PRO A 73 10.37 -5.44 -9.53
C PRO A 73 11.06 -6.78 -9.29
N VAL A 74 10.98 -7.25 -8.05
CA VAL A 74 11.41 -8.58 -7.66
C VAL A 74 10.20 -9.28 -7.07
N LEU A 75 9.79 -10.38 -7.70
CA LEU A 75 8.66 -11.16 -7.22
C LEU A 75 9.12 -12.10 -6.11
N GLN A 76 8.31 -12.18 -5.07
CA GLN A 76 8.50 -13.09 -3.98
C GLN A 76 8.09 -14.50 -4.40
N THR A 77 9.00 -15.46 -4.32
CA THR A 77 8.76 -16.86 -4.67
C THR A 77 8.38 -17.73 -3.48
N GLU A 78 8.71 -17.28 -2.26
CA GLU A 78 8.46 -17.99 -1.00
C GLU A 78 7.82 -17.07 0.04
N TYR A 79 6.95 -17.57 0.90
CA TYR A 79 6.09 -16.76 1.79
C TYR A 79 6.82 -15.81 2.77
N ALA A 80 8.07 -16.09 3.13
CA ALA A 80 8.79 -15.39 4.20
C ALA A 80 9.84 -14.37 3.71
N GLN A 81 9.95 -14.08 2.40
CA GLN A 81 11.10 -13.32 1.88
C GLN A 81 10.87 -11.81 1.65
N CYS A 82 9.74 -11.27 2.10
CA CYS A 82 9.29 -9.92 1.75
C CYS A 82 10.32 -8.81 2.08
N GLY A 83 11.03 -8.91 3.21
CA GLY A 83 12.07 -7.93 3.57
C GLY A 83 13.32 -7.99 2.68
N PHE A 84 13.71 -9.18 2.21
CA PHE A 84 14.81 -9.35 1.25
C PHE A 84 14.42 -8.83 -0.13
N VAL A 85 13.19 -9.14 -0.55
CA VAL A 85 12.62 -8.66 -1.81
C VAL A 85 12.55 -7.14 -1.81
N ALA A 86 12.04 -6.51 -0.75
CA ALA A 86 12.05 -5.05 -0.59
C ALA A 86 13.48 -4.46 -0.62
N THR A 87 14.44 -5.13 0.01
CA THR A 87 15.85 -4.71 -0.02
C THR A 87 16.45 -4.80 -1.44
N ALA A 88 16.16 -5.88 -2.18
CA ALA A 88 16.62 -6.04 -3.57
C ALA A 88 16.03 -4.98 -4.49
N MET A 89 14.73 -4.71 -4.35
CA MET A 89 14.04 -3.64 -5.09
C MET A 89 14.65 -2.26 -4.78
N ALA A 90 14.93 -1.97 -3.51
CA ALA A 90 15.64 -0.75 -3.13
C ALA A 90 17.07 -0.69 -3.71
N ALA A 91 17.81 -1.80 -3.70
CA ALA A 91 19.16 -1.89 -4.25
C ALA A 91 19.20 -1.64 -5.77
N SER A 92 18.15 -2.04 -6.49
CA SER A 92 18.05 -1.81 -7.95
C SER A 92 18.11 -0.33 -8.31
N THR A 93 17.67 0.56 -7.40
CA THR A 93 17.63 2.01 -7.63
C THR A 93 19.01 2.65 -7.73
N VAL A 94 20.03 1.96 -7.24
CA VAL A 94 21.45 2.35 -7.31
C VAL A 94 22.26 1.35 -8.16
N GLY A 95 21.59 0.62 -9.05
CA GLY A 95 22.23 -0.29 -10.00
C GLY A 95 22.74 -1.61 -9.40
N ARG A 96 22.24 -2.00 -8.22
CA ARG A 96 22.67 -3.22 -7.52
C ARG A 96 21.60 -4.29 -7.57
N ARG A 97 22.02 -5.56 -7.70
CA ARG A 97 21.14 -6.73 -7.76
C ARG A 97 21.61 -7.81 -6.79
N PRO A 98 21.38 -7.65 -5.48
CA PRO A 98 21.75 -8.67 -4.51
C PRO A 98 20.93 -9.94 -4.73
N ASN A 99 21.57 -11.10 -4.60
CA ASN A 99 20.89 -12.38 -4.64
C ASN A 99 20.09 -12.60 -3.34
N ILE A 100 18.82 -13.01 -3.45
CA ILE A 100 17.94 -13.20 -2.29
C ILE A 100 18.46 -14.29 -1.34
N GLN A 101 18.95 -15.41 -1.88
CA GLN A 101 19.49 -16.52 -1.09
C GLN A 101 20.74 -16.10 -0.32
N ASP A 102 21.62 -15.29 -0.92
CA ASP A 102 22.79 -14.76 -0.24
C ASP A 102 22.42 -13.81 0.90
N MET A 103 21.39 -12.97 0.70
CA MET A 103 20.85 -12.11 1.75
C MET A 103 20.26 -12.92 2.90
N PHE A 104 19.48 -13.96 2.59
CA PHE A 104 18.93 -14.89 3.58
C PHE A 104 20.04 -15.57 4.37
N ASN A 105 21.00 -16.21 3.70
CA ASN A 105 22.11 -16.91 4.34
C ASN A 105 22.91 -15.99 5.27
N TRP A 106 23.12 -14.74 4.85
CA TRP A 106 23.78 -13.74 5.69
C TRP A 106 22.92 -13.36 6.90
N ALA A 107 21.64 -13.03 6.71
CA ALA A 107 20.73 -12.64 7.78
C ALA A 107 20.51 -13.76 8.81
N TYR A 108 20.43 -15.01 8.34
CA TYR A 108 20.37 -16.21 9.17
C TYR A 108 21.60 -16.31 10.09
N ARG A 109 22.81 -16.13 9.53
CA ARG A 109 24.05 -16.11 10.33
C ARG A 109 24.14 -14.95 11.32
N GLN A 110 23.43 -13.84 11.08
CA GLN A 110 23.34 -12.73 12.04
C GLN A 110 22.26 -12.98 13.12
N GLY A 111 21.51 -14.07 13.03
CA GLY A 111 20.38 -14.33 13.91
C GLY A 111 19.22 -13.37 13.70
N PHE A 112 19.05 -12.82 12.47
CA PHE A 112 17.97 -11.88 12.18
C PHE A 112 16.67 -12.58 11.79
N THR A 113 16.75 -13.81 11.30
CA THR A 113 15.63 -14.62 10.86
C THR A 113 16.00 -16.10 10.93
N ASN A 114 15.01 -16.97 11.10
CA ASN A 114 15.15 -18.43 10.95
C ASN A 114 14.51 -18.94 9.65
N VAL A 115 13.44 -18.28 9.20
CA VAL A 115 12.57 -18.77 8.10
C VAL A 115 12.42 -17.78 6.95
N GLY A 116 12.93 -16.55 7.11
CA GLY A 116 12.98 -15.52 6.08
C GLY A 116 12.44 -14.17 6.59
N ASP A 117 11.44 -14.19 7.47
CA ASP A 117 10.78 -12.98 7.94
C ASP A 117 11.71 -12.09 8.77
N ILE A 118 11.56 -10.77 8.61
CA ILE A 118 12.34 -9.76 9.32
C ILE A 118 11.38 -8.88 10.11
N PHE A 119 11.38 -9.07 11.44
CA PHE A 119 10.45 -8.43 12.38
C PHE A 119 11.07 -7.30 13.22
N ASN A 120 12.27 -6.85 12.87
CA ASN A 120 12.95 -5.74 13.52
C ASN A 120 13.52 -4.79 12.45
N ILE A 121 13.11 -3.52 12.50
CA ILE A 121 13.53 -2.54 11.49
C ILE A 121 15.05 -2.29 11.50
N SER A 122 15.72 -2.51 12.64
CA SER A 122 17.18 -2.40 12.73
C SER A 122 17.89 -3.51 11.96
N HIS A 123 17.29 -4.71 11.88
CA HIS A 123 17.81 -5.81 11.07
C HIS A 123 17.62 -5.52 9.57
N LEU A 124 16.48 -4.95 9.18
CA LEU A 124 16.28 -4.50 7.79
C LEU A 124 17.24 -3.37 7.41
N LYS A 125 17.50 -2.43 8.33
CA LYS A 125 18.54 -1.41 8.14
C LYS A 125 19.91 -2.04 7.90
N ALA A 126 20.32 -3.02 8.70
CA ALA A 126 21.59 -3.71 8.52
C ALA A 126 21.69 -4.42 7.15
N LEU A 127 20.59 -4.98 6.65
CA LEU A 127 20.49 -5.50 5.27
C LEU A 127 20.70 -4.38 4.24
N CYS A 128 20.00 -3.26 4.38
CA CYS A 128 20.13 -2.12 3.45
C CYS A 128 21.56 -1.54 3.46
N ASP A 129 22.16 -1.37 4.64
CA ASP A 129 23.53 -0.88 4.78
C ASP A 129 24.53 -1.80 4.06
N ARG A 130 24.29 -3.12 4.06
CA ARG A 130 25.15 -4.11 3.40
C ARG A 130 24.94 -4.16 1.88
N TYR A 131 23.68 -4.21 1.44
CA TYR A 131 23.32 -4.57 0.07
C TYR A 131 22.92 -3.39 -0.80
N VAL A 132 22.26 -2.37 -0.24
CA VAL A 132 21.94 -1.11 -0.95
C VAL A 132 23.12 -0.13 -0.88
N ARG A 133 23.75 -0.01 0.29
CA ARG A 133 24.92 0.85 0.57
C ARG A 133 24.69 2.34 0.27
N VAL A 134 23.59 2.86 0.79
CA VAL A 134 23.27 4.30 0.83
C VAL A 134 23.00 4.71 2.28
N PRO A 135 23.17 5.99 2.64
CA PRO A 135 22.77 6.48 3.95
C PRO A 135 21.30 6.14 4.23
N SER A 136 21.02 5.62 5.42
CA SER A 136 19.69 5.17 5.79
C SER A 136 19.37 5.51 7.25
N THR A 137 18.14 5.94 7.49
CA THR A 137 17.67 6.39 8.81
C THR A 137 16.40 5.63 9.21
N VAL A 138 16.43 5.00 10.38
CA VAL A 138 15.21 4.48 11.02
C VAL A 138 14.50 5.65 11.70
N MET A 139 13.22 5.82 11.40
CA MET A 139 12.40 6.89 11.97
C MET A 139 10.97 6.42 12.19
N MET A 140 10.19 7.21 12.94
CA MET A 140 8.75 7.03 12.95
C MET A 140 8.17 7.44 11.59
N PHE A 141 7.04 6.83 11.23
CA PHE A 141 6.29 7.16 10.03
C PHE A 141 6.07 8.68 9.99
N PRO A 142 6.61 9.39 8.99
CA PRO A 142 6.61 10.85 8.98
C PRO A 142 5.21 11.42 8.79
N SER A 143 5.07 12.74 9.01
CA SER A 143 3.86 13.44 8.56
C SER A 143 3.73 13.31 7.04
N LYS A 144 2.49 13.45 6.55
CA LYS A 144 2.19 13.40 5.12
C LYS A 144 3.06 14.38 4.31
N GLU A 145 3.20 15.60 4.79
CA GLU A 145 3.97 16.67 4.14
C GLU A 145 5.45 16.32 4.09
N ALA A 146 6.00 15.79 5.19
CA ALA A 146 7.40 15.38 5.26
C ALA A 146 7.68 14.16 4.36
N LEU A 147 6.77 13.17 4.33
CA LEU A 147 6.85 12.01 3.44
C LEU A 147 6.92 12.45 1.98
N ILE A 148 5.94 13.27 1.56
CA ILE A 148 5.86 13.79 0.19
C ILE A 148 7.12 14.58 -0.15
N ALA A 149 7.56 15.47 0.74
CA ALA A 149 8.73 16.30 0.48
C ALA A 149 10.01 15.47 0.33
N ASP A 150 10.17 14.38 1.09
CA ASP A 150 11.30 13.45 0.96
C ASP A 150 11.22 12.63 -0.34
N LEU A 151 10.03 12.14 -0.71
CA LEU A 151 9.80 11.42 -1.98
C LEU A 151 10.05 12.29 -3.21
N ILE A 152 9.70 13.58 -3.14
CA ILE A 152 10.00 14.56 -4.20
C ILE A 152 11.51 14.75 -4.37
N ARG A 153 12.27 14.71 -3.28
CA ARG A 153 13.73 14.78 -3.30
C ARG A 153 14.38 13.47 -3.74
N GLY A 154 13.59 12.47 -4.13
CA GLY A 154 14.08 11.21 -4.69
C GLY A 154 14.49 10.17 -3.66
N LYS A 155 14.18 10.39 -2.38
CA LYS A 155 14.37 9.43 -1.30
C LYS A 155 13.35 8.29 -1.40
N LEU A 156 13.64 7.17 -0.76
CA LEU A 156 12.74 6.01 -0.68
C LEU A 156 12.45 5.66 0.78
N PHE A 157 11.34 4.96 1.01
CA PHE A 157 11.00 4.43 2.32
C PHE A 157 10.71 2.94 2.23
N LEU A 158 11.34 2.13 3.08
CA LEU A 158 10.89 0.77 3.33
C LEU A 158 9.92 0.82 4.52
N VAL A 159 8.69 0.40 4.27
CA VAL A 159 7.57 0.53 5.21
C VAL A 159 7.07 -0.86 5.58
N PRO A 160 7.09 -1.24 6.87
CA PRO A 160 6.37 -2.39 7.34
C PRO A 160 4.89 -2.01 7.45
N TYR A 161 4.02 -2.89 6.95
CA TYR A 161 2.57 -2.70 6.97
C TYR A 161 1.90 -4.07 7.07
N ASP A 162 0.60 -4.11 7.24
CA ASP A 162 -0.16 -5.34 7.33
C ASP A 162 -0.88 -5.60 6.00
N ALA A 163 -0.55 -6.69 5.32
CA ALA A 163 -0.99 -6.93 3.95
C ALA A 163 -2.38 -7.58 3.87
N GLY A 164 -3.20 -7.07 2.95
CA GLY A 164 -4.46 -7.65 2.52
C GLY A 164 -4.29 -9.07 2.00
N TYR A 165 -5.21 -9.99 2.32
CA TYR A 165 -5.12 -11.37 1.87
C TYR A 165 -5.26 -11.53 0.35
N GLU A 166 -6.05 -10.68 -0.29
CA GLU A 166 -6.42 -10.83 -1.72
C GLU A 166 -5.49 -10.09 -2.66
N ASN A 167 -5.09 -8.87 -2.28
CA ASN A 167 -4.38 -7.94 -3.15
C ASN A 167 -3.11 -7.34 -2.54
N GLY A 168 -2.76 -7.71 -1.30
CA GLY A 168 -1.55 -7.21 -0.65
C GLY A 168 -1.61 -5.74 -0.25
N ALA A 169 -2.77 -5.09 -0.37
CA ALA A 169 -2.97 -3.69 -0.01
C ALA A 169 -2.92 -3.47 1.52
N PRO A 170 -2.60 -2.26 2.01
CA PRO A 170 -2.59 -1.96 3.42
C PRO A 170 -3.92 -2.27 4.10
N SER A 171 -3.83 -3.05 5.18
CA SER A 171 -4.95 -3.61 5.94
C SER A 171 -4.70 -3.47 7.45
N LEU A 172 -5.64 -3.94 8.28
CA LEU A 172 -5.61 -3.77 9.75
C LEU A 172 -5.83 -5.11 10.47
N TYR A 173 -4.98 -6.12 10.20
CA TYR A 173 -5.04 -7.47 10.79
C TYR A 173 -4.14 -7.65 12.04
N ASN A 174 -3.94 -6.59 12.83
CA ASN A 174 -3.15 -6.58 14.07
C ASN A 174 -1.64 -6.90 13.89
N GLY A 175 -1.15 -6.97 12.65
CA GLY A 175 0.21 -7.37 12.29
C GLY A 175 0.36 -8.85 11.90
N HIS A 176 -0.73 -9.62 11.86
CA HIS A 176 -0.68 -11.04 11.51
C HIS A 176 -0.23 -11.30 10.07
N LYS A 177 -0.39 -10.31 9.19
CA LYS A 177 0.07 -10.32 7.79
C LYS A 177 1.12 -9.25 7.56
N ALA A 178 1.95 -8.96 8.57
CA ALA A 178 3.05 -8.02 8.46
C ALA A 178 3.91 -8.31 7.22
N HIS A 179 4.13 -7.28 6.42
CA HIS A 179 4.80 -7.32 5.12
C HIS A 179 5.64 -6.05 4.93
N TRP A 180 6.50 -6.06 3.92
CA TRP A 180 7.36 -4.93 3.58
C TRP A 180 7.03 -4.40 2.19
N ALA A 181 6.91 -3.07 2.09
CA ALA A 181 6.80 -2.36 0.81
C ALA A 181 7.91 -1.32 0.67
N VAL A 182 8.29 -1.04 -0.58
CA VAL A 182 9.14 0.08 -0.95
C VAL A 182 8.25 1.21 -1.47
N VAL A 183 8.14 2.28 -0.70
CA VAL A 183 7.49 3.52 -1.12
C VAL A 183 8.47 4.37 -1.91
N LEU A 184 8.11 4.66 -3.16
CA LEU A 184 9.04 5.13 -4.20
C LEU A 184 8.57 6.38 -4.94
N GLY A 185 7.42 6.92 -4.54
CA GLY A 185 6.84 8.07 -5.17
C GLY A 185 5.58 8.56 -4.48
N ALA A 186 5.11 9.73 -4.88
CA ALA A 186 3.87 10.34 -4.43
C ALA A 186 3.04 10.82 -5.63
N LEU A 187 1.73 10.76 -5.48
CA LEU A 187 0.73 11.32 -6.39
C LEU A 187 -0.16 12.27 -5.58
N LEU A 188 -0.15 13.55 -5.94
CA LEU A 188 -0.98 14.57 -5.31
C LEU A 188 -2.17 14.87 -6.21
N MET A 189 -3.37 14.53 -5.74
CA MET A 189 -4.62 14.89 -6.40
C MET A 189 -5.11 16.20 -5.81
N ARG A 190 -5.62 17.09 -6.66
CA ARG A 190 -6.22 18.35 -6.21
C ARG A 190 -7.58 18.50 -6.88
N PRO A 191 -8.53 19.19 -6.25
CA PRO A 191 -9.76 19.58 -6.93
C PRO A 191 -9.43 20.34 -8.23
N TYR A 192 -10.26 20.17 -9.25
CA TYR A 192 -10.09 20.90 -10.50
C TYR A 192 -10.14 22.41 -10.25
N CYS A 193 -9.00 23.07 -10.44
CA CYS A 193 -8.84 24.51 -10.35
C CYS A 193 -7.96 24.97 -11.53
N PRO A 194 -8.54 25.48 -12.64
CA PRO A 194 -7.77 25.87 -13.82
C PRO A 194 -6.64 26.88 -13.53
N PRO A 195 -6.85 27.92 -12.70
CA PRO A 195 -5.76 28.83 -12.33
C PRO A 195 -4.65 28.19 -11.50
N CYS A 196 -4.97 27.17 -10.70
CA CYS A 196 -4.01 26.47 -9.86
C CYS A 196 -3.16 25.49 -10.67
N ILE A 197 -3.82 24.70 -11.54
CA ILE A 197 -3.17 23.64 -12.33
C ILE A 197 -2.28 24.24 -13.42
N SER A 198 -2.67 25.38 -14.01
CA SER A 198 -1.87 26.07 -15.03
C SER A 198 -0.50 26.58 -14.53
N ARG A 199 -0.32 26.71 -13.21
CA ARG A 199 0.92 27.17 -12.57
C ARG A 199 1.83 26.04 -12.10
N LEU A 200 1.35 24.79 -12.12
CA LEU A 200 2.15 23.65 -11.69
C LEU A 200 3.09 23.22 -12.82
N PRO A 201 4.33 22.81 -12.52
CA PRO A 201 5.21 22.22 -13.52
C PRO A 201 4.50 21.04 -14.16
N ARG A 202 4.31 21.08 -15.49
CA ARG A 202 3.82 19.89 -16.22
C ARG A 202 4.81 18.77 -15.96
N LEU A 203 4.28 17.67 -15.44
CA LEU A 203 5.06 16.47 -15.15
C LEU A 203 5.64 15.97 -16.48
N ALA A 204 6.97 15.96 -16.56
CA ALA A 204 7.70 15.60 -17.77
C ALA A 204 7.23 14.23 -18.31
N GLY A 205 6.94 14.20 -19.61
CA GLY A 205 6.25 13.12 -20.29
C GLY A 205 6.95 11.76 -20.22
N ASN A 206 6.14 10.72 -20.43
CA ASN A 206 6.47 9.29 -20.54
C ASN A 206 6.78 8.55 -19.24
N LYS A 207 5.81 8.59 -18.31
CA LYS A 207 5.83 7.83 -17.06
C LYS A 207 4.52 7.03 -16.89
N PRO A 208 4.49 5.69 -16.91
CA PRO A 208 3.23 4.96 -16.78
C PRO A 208 2.53 5.32 -15.46
N ILE A 209 1.25 5.71 -15.53
CA ILE A 209 0.38 5.67 -14.35
C ILE A 209 -0.19 4.26 -14.27
N TYR A 210 -0.03 3.64 -13.12
CA TYR A 210 -0.74 2.42 -12.77
C TYR A 210 -2.14 2.86 -12.36
N LEU A 211 -3.10 2.71 -13.26
CA LEU A 211 -4.51 2.87 -12.91
C LEU A 211 -4.86 1.67 -12.04
N SER A 212 -4.66 1.84 -10.73
CA SER A 212 -5.47 1.10 -9.78
C SER A 212 -6.96 1.31 -10.09
N ASN A 213 -7.77 0.30 -9.78
CA ASN A 213 -9.21 0.21 -10.09
C ASN A 213 -9.83 1.62 -10.24
N ASN A 214 -10.26 2.01 -11.46
CA ASN A 214 -10.67 3.39 -11.79
C ASN A 214 -11.67 3.98 -10.78
N ASN A 215 -12.42 3.13 -10.10
CA ASN A 215 -13.33 3.49 -9.02
C ASN A 215 -12.63 4.22 -7.87
N VAL A 216 -11.42 3.81 -7.45
CA VAL A 216 -10.65 4.46 -6.37
C VAL A 216 -10.21 5.86 -6.77
N TYR A 217 -9.77 6.02 -8.02
CA TYR A 217 -9.42 7.35 -8.53
C TYR A 217 -10.64 8.25 -8.63
N LEU A 218 -11.75 7.74 -9.17
CA LEU A 218 -12.98 8.51 -9.35
C LEU A 218 -13.61 8.91 -8.01
N SER A 219 -13.54 8.06 -6.98
CA SER A 219 -14.07 8.36 -5.66
C SER A 219 -13.29 9.46 -4.94
N HIS A 220 -11.97 9.54 -5.14
CA HIS A 220 -11.10 10.46 -4.39
C HIS A 220 -10.60 11.67 -5.19
N MET A 221 -10.92 11.74 -6.48
CA MET A 221 -10.53 12.82 -7.37
C MET A 221 -10.97 14.20 -6.87
N TYR A 222 -12.14 14.28 -6.24
CA TYR A 222 -12.68 15.54 -5.72
C TYR A 222 -12.30 15.82 -4.26
N ASP A 223 -11.82 14.81 -3.54
CA ASP A 223 -11.43 14.90 -2.13
C ASP A 223 -10.02 15.49 -1.95
N GLY A 224 -9.22 15.57 -3.01
CA GLY A 224 -7.85 16.08 -2.95
C GLY A 224 -6.90 15.17 -2.17
N MET A 225 -7.14 13.86 -2.19
CA MET A 225 -6.33 12.88 -1.48
C MET A 225 -4.90 12.77 -2.03
N ASP A 226 -3.96 12.45 -1.15
CA ASP A 226 -2.55 12.25 -1.49
C ASP A 226 -2.20 10.76 -1.36
N PHE A 227 -1.55 10.23 -2.37
CA PHE A 227 -1.22 8.82 -2.49
C PHE A 227 0.29 8.61 -2.61
N VAL A 228 0.71 7.38 -2.34
CA VAL A 228 2.07 6.90 -2.57
C VAL A 228 2.09 5.77 -3.58
N PHE A 229 3.14 5.76 -4.40
CA PHE A 229 3.50 4.58 -5.17
C PHE A 229 4.28 3.62 -4.27
N ALA A 230 3.82 2.39 -4.18
CA ALA A 230 4.42 1.36 -3.36
C ALA A 230 4.67 0.10 -4.18
N GLN A 231 5.84 -0.51 -4.01
CA GLN A 231 6.16 -1.79 -4.60
C GLN A 231 6.35 -2.85 -3.51
N HIS A 232 5.75 -4.01 -3.73
CA HIS A 232 5.93 -5.21 -2.92
C HIS A 232 6.16 -6.42 -3.83
N GLY A 233 6.39 -7.58 -3.24
CA GLY A 233 6.80 -8.78 -3.97
C GLY A 233 5.69 -9.59 -4.64
N TRP A 234 4.42 -9.17 -4.60
CA TRP A 234 3.33 -9.99 -5.16
C TRP A 234 3.11 -9.73 -6.65
N TYR A 235 3.30 -8.48 -7.08
CA TYR A 235 3.07 -8.05 -8.46
C TYR A 235 4.30 -7.31 -9.00
N ALA A 236 4.44 -7.26 -10.32
CA ALA A 236 5.57 -6.58 -10.96
C ALA A 236 5.34 -5.06 -11.06
N GLU A 237 4.09 -4.66 -10.97
CA GLU A 237 3.63 -3.30 -11.00
C GLU A 237 3.63 -2.69 -9.59
N PRO A 238 3.98 -1.41 -9.43
CA PRO A 238 3.71 -0.66 -8.22
C PRO A 238 2.21 -0.44 -8.05
N ASP A 239 1.78 -0.53 -6.80
CA ASP A 239 0.47 -0.13 -6.35
C ASP A 239 0.40 1.36 -6.01
N LEU A 240 -0.84 1.86 -5.95
CA LEU A 240 -1.16 3.19 -5.43
C LEU A 240 -1.98 3.06 -4.14
N TRP A 241 -1.45 3.56 -3.03
CA TRP A 241 -2.12 3.52 -1.73
C TRP A 241 -2.29 4.90 -1.12
N SER A 242 -3.40 5.11 -0.41
CA SER A 242 -3.57 6.29 0.44
C SER A 242 -2.45 6.35 1.48
N ILE A 243 -1.85 7.53 1.65
CA ILE A 243 -0.83 7.75 2.70
C ILE A 243 -1.40 7.41 4.07
N GLU A 244 -2.67 7.76 4.31
CA GLU A 244 -3.31 7.55 5.61
C GLU A 244 -3.54 6.07 5.89
N THR A 245 -4.09 5.32 4.94
CA THR A 245 -4.31 3.87 5.11
C THR A 245 -2.98 3.13 5.32
N LEU A 246 -1.92 3.51 4.60
CA LEU A 246 -0.59 2.94 4.82
C LEU A 246 -0.05 3.29 6.23
N ARG A 247 -0.24 4.54 6.67
CA ARG A 247 0.17 5.00 8.01
C ARG A 247 -0.54 4.21 9.10
N GLU A 248 -1.85 4.04 9.01
CA GLU A 248 -2.66 3.26 9.94
C GLU A 248 -2.22 1.79 9.99
N SER A 249 -2.03 1.18 8.82
CA SER A 249 -1.57 -0.20 8.69
C SER A 249 -0.20 -0.43 9.34
N CYS A 250 0.73 0.53 9.18
CA CYS A 250 2.03 0.53 9.84
C CYS A 250 1.92 0.72 11.37
N TRP A 251 1.02 1.60 11.82
CA TRP A 251 0.86 1.94 13.23
C TRP A 251 0.12 0.89 14.06
N GLN A 252 -0.59 -0.05 13.42
CA GLN A 252 -1.34 -1.08 14.12
C GLN A 252 -0.61 -2.43 14.22
N LEU A 253 0.64 -2.53 13.75
CA LEU A 253 1.46 -3.75 13.88
C LEU A 253 1.74 -4.06 15.36
N ASN A 254 0.97 -4.97 15.95
CA ASN A 254 0.99 -5.24 17.39
C ASN A 254 1.59 -6.60 17.72
N GLU A 255 1.29 -7.62 16.92
CA GLU A 255 1.75 -8.99 17.12
C GLU A 255 1.87 -9.75 15.79
N VAL A 256 2.72 -10.77 15.78
CA VAL A 256 2.78 -11.72 14.66
C VAL A 256 1.62 -12.71 14.74
N ASP A 257 1.33 -13.39 13.64
CA ASP A 257 0.40 -14.53 13.65
C ASP A 257 0.86 -15.59 14.67
N PRO A 258 0.04 -15.87 15.71
CA PRO A 258 0.40 -16.82 16.77
C PRO A 258 0.75 -18.22 16.25
N ARG A 259 0.21 -18.63 15.10
CA ARG A 259 0.45 -19.96 14.50
C ARG A 259 1.90 -20.17 14.12
N ASN A 260 2.60 -19.10 13.75
CA ASN A 260 3.98 -19.14 13.27
C ASN A 260 4.96 -18.49 14.25
N ALA A 261 4.48 -17.90 15.35
CA ALA A 261 5.29 -17.12 16.27
C ALA A 261 6.53 -17.87 16.81
N ALA A 262 6.43 -19.19 17.00
CA ALA A 262 7.52 -20.02 17.52
C ALA A 262 8.71 -20.18 16.56
N SER A 263 8.51 -20.03 15.24
CA SER A 263 9.60 -20.12 14.26
C SER A 263 10.31 -18.78 14.05
N TYR A 264 9.68 -17.67 14.43
CA TYR A 264 10.16 -16.33 14.15
C TYR A 264 11.23 -15.86 15.12
N VAL A 265 12.15 -15.06 14.59
CA VAL A 265 13.05 -14.24 15.40
C VAL A 265 12.36 -12.92 15.68
N LEU A 266 11.98 -12.70 16.94
CA LEU A 266 11.31 -11.48 17.39
C LEU A 266 12.24 -10.65 18.28
N PRO A 267 12.24 -9.31 18.16
CA PRO A 267 12.91 -8.47 19.13
C PRO A 267 12.21 -8.55 20.49
N ARG A 268 12.90 -8.10 21.55
CA ARG A 268 12.22 -7.84 22.84
C ARG A 268 11.01 -6.93 22.58
N GLY A 269 9.87 -7.26 23.18
CA GLY A 269 8.60 -6.55 22.95
C GLY A 269 7.87 -6.89 21.64
N GLY A 270 8.34 -7.88 20.87
CA GLY A 270 7.70 -8.34 19.63
C GLY A 270 7.69 -7.28 18.53
N ILE A 271 6.85 -7.46 17.50
CA ILE A 271 6.77 -6.49 16.39
C ILE A 271 6.25 -5.12 16.82
N ARG A 272 5.55 -5.02 17.96
CA ARG A 272 5.16 -3.74 18.55
C ARG A 272 6.39 -2.86 18.81
N GLN A 273 7.46 -3.44 19.34
CA GLN A 273 8.72 -2.73 19.51
C GLN A 273 9.59 -2.80 18.26
N GLY A 274 9.49 -3.86 17.46
CA GLY A 274 10.32 -4.05 16.26
C GLY A 274 9.98 -3.16 15.08
N LEU A 275 8.70 -2.96 14.79
CA LEU A 275 8.18 -2.43 13.53
C LEU A 275 7.14 -1.32 13.67
N ARG A 276 6.28 -1.38 14.70
CA ARG A 276 5.09 -0.52 14.80
C ARG A 276 5.39 0.95 14.59
N GLY A 277 4.76 1.54 13.57
CA GLY A 277 4.89 2.95 13.22
C GLY A 277 6.29 3.36 12.78
N LYS A 278 7.23 2.43 12.54
CA LYS A 278 8.60 2.72 12.13
C LYS A 278 8.76 2.50 10.64
N VAL A 279 9.58 3.33 10.01
CA VAL A 279 9.96 3.23 8.61
C VAL A 279 11.48 3.39 8.47
N LEU A 280 12.03 2.86 7.40
CA LEU A 280 13.44 3.04 7.04
C LEU A 280 13.51 3.94 5.82
N ARG A 281 14.02 5.16 6.00
CA ARG A 281 14.26 6.09 4.90
C ARG A 281 15.64 5.83 4.29
N LEU A 282 15.72 5.76 2.97
CA LEU A 282 16.96 5.71 2.21
C LEU A 282 17.21 7.06 1.54
N ASP A 283 18.36 7.65 1.81
CA ASP A 283 18.81 8.93 1.26
C ASP A 283 19.67 8.64 0.01
N LEU A 284 19.00 8.55 -1.15
CA LEU A 284 19.58 8.22 -2.47
C LEU A 284 20.33 9.39 -3.13
#